data_AF-A0AA89I1B1-F1
#
_entry.id   AF-A0AA89I1B1-F1
#
_cell.length_a   1.000
_cell.length_b   1.000
_cell.length_c   1.000
_cell.angle_alpha   90.00
_cell.angle_beta   90.00
_cell.angle_gamma   90.00
#
_symmetry.space_group_name_H-M   'P 1'
#
loop_
_entity.id
_entity.type
_entity.pdbx_description
1 polymer ?
#
loop_
_entity_poly.entity_id
_entity_poly.type
_entity_poly.pdbx_seq_one_letter_code
_entity_poly.pdbx_strand_id
1 'polypeptide(L)'
;MPQKPLSEYEIEIPRLSARLEDKPATKNFFDALTPGYQREWARYVYGAKAEETQQRHYAEMCQILDAGYKSKRGYGQAKKK
;
A
#
# COMPACT_ATOMS: atom_id res chain seq x y z
N MET A 1 3.22 -19.49 11.91
CA MET A 1 2.50 -18.39 12.61
C MET A 1 1.36 -17.94 11.72
N PRO A 2 0.12 -17.86 12.20
CA PRO A 2 -0.99 -17.34 11.40
C PRO A 2 -0.70 -15.87 11.05
N GLN A 3 -0.89 -15.50 9.78
CA GLN A 3 -0.84 -14.09 9.38
C GLN A 3 -2.10 -13.40 9.89
N LYS A 4 -1.97 -12.18 10.41
CA LYS A 4 -3.11 -11.38 10.86
C LYS A 4 -4.15 -11.23 9.73
N PRO A 5 -5.46 -11.22 10.04
CA PRO A 5 -6.49 -11.00 9.04
C PRO A 5 -6.37 -9.59 8.44
N LEU A 6 -6.83 -9.42 7.20
CA LEU A 6 -6.80 -8.12 6.50
C LEU A 6 -7.56 -7.02 7.24
N SER A 7 -8.61 -7.37 7.99
CA SER A 7 -9.39 -6.44 8.79
C SER A 7 -8.57 -5.74 9.87
N GLU A 8 -7.56 -6.39 10.44
CA GLU A 8 -6.70 -5.75 11.46
C GLU A 8 -5.82 -4.63 10.89
N TYR A 9 -5.60 -4.59 9.58
CA TYR A 9 -4.80 -3.54 8.94
C TYR A 9 -5.61 -2.30 8.57
N GLU A 10 -6.93 -2.31 8.81
CA GLU A 10 -7.78 -1.13 8.60
C GLU A 10 -7.33 0.05 9.47
N ILE A 11 -6.89 -0.24 10.70
CA ILE A 11 -6.39 0.77 11.65
C ILE A 11 -5.10 1.45 11.16
N GLU A 12 -4.35 0.82 10.26
CA GLU A 12 -3.11 1.37 9.70
C GLU A 12 -3.37 2.23 8.45
N ILE A 13 -4.59 2.26 7.89
CA ILE A 13 -4.92 3.07 6.70
C ILE A 13 -4.68 4.57 6.95
N PRO A 14 -5.18 5.18 8.04
CA PRO A 14 -4.94 6.59 8.31
C PRO A 14 -3.45 6.91 8.46
N ARG A 15 -2.69 6.01 9.10
CA ARG A 15 -1.24 6.15 9.25
C ARG A 15 -0.52 6.11 7.89
N LEU A 16 -0.95 5.22 6.99
CA LEU A 16 -0.40 5.12 5.65
C LEU A 16 -0.72 6.35 4.80
N SER A 17 -1.97 6.84 4.87
CA SER A 17 -2.41 8.05 4.16
C SER A 17 -1.67 9.30 4.65
N ALA A 18 -1.47 9.44 5.97
CA ALA A 18 -0.67 10.53 6.54
C ALA A 18 0.80 10.49 6.06
N ARG A 19 1.40 9.31 5.93
CA ARG A 19 2.77 9.19 5.39
C ARG A 19 2.91 9.70 3.95
N LEU A 20 1.80 9.76 3.21
CA LEU A 20 1.75 10.26 1.84
C LEU A 20 1.46 11.78 1.75
N GLU A 21 1.43 12.52 2.85
CA GLU A 21 1.14 13.98 2.85
C GLU A 21 2.08 14.77 1.93
N ASP A 22 3.36 14.37 1.83
CA ASP A 22 4.35 14.99 0.93
C ASP A 22 4.14 14.60 -0.57
N LYS A 23 3.24 13.66 -0.85
CA LYS A 23 2.94 13.13 -2.20
C LYS A 23 1.45 13.25 -2.50
N PRO A 24 0.91 14.47 -2.69
CA PRO A 24 -0.53 14.70 -2.78
C PRO A 24 -1.22 13.92 -3.90
N ALA A 25 -0.56 13.74 -5.06
CA ALA A 25 -1.11 12.92 -6.15
C ALA A 25 -1.25 11.43 -5.76
N THR A 26 -0.19 10.85 -5.20
CA THR A 26 -0.19 9.46 -4.71
C THR A 26 -1.19 9.27 -3.57
N LYS A 27 -1.26 10.24 -2.65
CA LYS A 27 -2.22 10.25 -1.53
C LYS A 27 -3.66 10.26 -2.04
N ASN A 28 -4.00 11.19 -2.93
CA ASN A 28 -5.34 11.28 -3.50
C ASN A 28 -5.75 9.99 -4.22
N PHE A 29 -4.82 9.39 -4.96
CA PHE A 29 -5.08 8.10 -5.61
C PHE A 29 -5.32 6.98 -4.60
N PHE A 30 -4.50 6.91 -3.54
CA PHE A 30 -4.66 5.96 -2.44
C PHE A 30 -5.98 6.13 -1.68
N ASP A 31 -6.34 7.36 -1.32
CA ASP A 31 -7.56 7.70 -0.60
C ASP A 31 -8.83 7.39 -1.42
N ALA A 32 -8.73 7.44 -2.76
CA ALA A 32 -9.82 7.08 -3.67
C ALA A 32 -9.98 5.56 -3.90
N LEU A 33 -9.04 4.73 -3.42
CA LEU A 33 -9.16 3.28 -3.52
C LEU A 33 -10.30 2.77 -2.63
N THR A 34 -10.89 1.63 -3.01
CA THR A 34 -11.83 0.94 -2.11
C THR A 34 -11.11 0.46 -0.84
N PRO A 35 -11.80 0.35 0.31
CA PRO A 35 -11.18 -0.07 1.57
C PRO A 35 -10.47 -1.43 1.50
N GLY A 36 -10.87 -2.31 0.58
CA GLY A 36 -10.17 -3.57 0.31
C GLY A 36 -8.73 -3.38 -0.17
N TYR A 37 -8.50 -2.48 -1.14
CA TYR A 37 -7.15 -2.20 -1.65
C TYR A 37 -6.32 -1.41 -0.64
N GLN A 38 -6.92 -0.48 0.09
CA GLN A 38 -6.21 0.26 1.15
C GLN A 38 -5.69 -0.69 2.24
N ARG A 39 -6.52 -1.65 2.69
CA ARG A 39 -6.10 -2.71 3.64
C ARG A 39 -4.99 -3.59 3.07
N GLU A 40 -5.04 -3.94 1.78
CA GLU A 40 -3.98 -4.72 1.14
C GLU A 40 -2.63 -3.99 1.16
N TRP A 41 -2.63 -2.68 0.88
CA TRP A 41 -1.43 -1.86 0.97
C TRP A 41 -0.95 -1.66 2.40
N ALA A 42 -1.85 -1.39 3.34
CA ALA A 42 -1.51 -1.29 4.76
C ALA A 42 -0.89 -2.59 5.29
N ARG A 43 -1.45 -3.75 4.92
CA ARG A 43 -0.85 -5.06 5.21
C ARG A 43 0.50 -5.23 4.55
N TYR A 44 0.65 -4.84 3.29
CA TYR A 44 1.92 -4.99 2.58
C TYR A 44 3.02 -4.19 3.28
N VAL A 45 2.76 -2.93 3.60
CA VAL A 45 3.74 -2.04 4.25
C VAL A 45 4.00 -2.45 5.71
N TYR A 46 2.96 -2.54 6.55
CA TYR A 46 3.11 -2.72 8.00
C TYR A 46 3.07 -4.17 8.47
N GLY A 47 2.75 -5.12 7.58
CA GLY A 47 2.80 -6.55 7.90
C GLY A 47 4.24 -7.08 8.03
N ALA A 48 5.23 -6.37 7.50
CA ALA A 48 6.63 -6.71 7.68
C ALA A 48 7.12 -6.30 9.08
N LYS A 49 7.84 -7.18 9.77
CA LYS A 49 8.36 -6.90 11.14
C LYS A 49 9.55 -5.94 11.15
N ALA A 50 10.41 -6.02 10.14
CA ALA A 50 11.62 -5.22 10.03
C ALA A 50 11.32 -3.88 9.39
N GLU A 51 11.75 -2.79 10.03
CA GLU A 51 11.49 -1.42 9.54
C GLU A 51 12.07 -1.19 8.14
N GLU A 52 13.28 -1.69 7.86
CA GLU A 52 13.89 -1.61 6.52
C GLU A 52 12.98 -2.22 5.43
N THR A 53 12.32 -3.34 5.75
CA THR A 53 11.38 -3.98 4.82
C THR A 53 10.11 -3.15 4.65
N GLN A 54 9.58 -2.56 5.73
CA GLN A 54 8.44 -1.64 5.64
C GLN A 54 8.77 -0.42 4.76
N GLN A 55 9.99 0.13 4.88
CA GLN A 55 10.46 1.24 4.04
C GLN A 55 10.53 0.84 2.56
N ARG A 56 11.11 -0.33 2.24
CA ARG A 56 11.15 -0.85 0.87
C ARG A 56 9.75 -1.09 0.30
N HIS A 57 8.85 -1.69 1.08
CA HIS A 57 7.47 -1.92 0.66
C HIS A 57 6.70 -0.62 0.43
N TYR A 58 6.91 0.38 1.29
CA TYR A 58 6.33 1.71 1.09
C TYR A 58 6.83 2.38 -0.19
N ALA A 59 8.14 2.34 -0.45
CA ALA A 59 8.71 2.88 -1.68
C ALA A 59 8.14 2.18 -2.93
N GLU A 60 8.03 0.85 -2.89
CA GLU A 60 7.44 0.06 -3.98
C GLU A 60 5.95 0.40 -4.18
N MET A 61 5.18 0.50 -3.10
CA MET A 61 3.78 0.95 -3.14
C MET A 61 3.66 2.31 -3.83
N CYS A 62 4.44 3.30 -3.40
CA CYS A 62 4.41 4.65 -3.99
C CYS A 62 4.68 4.60 -5.49
N GLN A 63 5.71 3.87 -5.94
CA GLN A 63 6.01 3.70 -7.36
C GLN A 63 4.82 3.09 -8.14
N ILE A 64 4.16 2.10 -7.55
CA ILE A 64 3.04 1.39 -8.18
C ILE A 64 1.79 2.28 -8.30
N LEU A 65 1.48 3.03 -7.24
CA LEU A 65 0.37 3.97 -7.20
C LEU A 65 0.60 5.16 -8.15
N ASP A 66 1.83 5.67 -8.21
CA ASP A 66 2.23 6.74 -9.14
C ASP A 66 2.10 6.31 -10.61
N ALA A 67 2.38 5.02 -10.88
CA ALA A 67 2.12 4.42 -12.18
C ALA A 67 0.63 4.13 -12.48
N GLY A 68 -0.30 4.51 -11.57
CA GLY A 68 -1.74 4.39 -11.75
C GLY A 68 -2.34 3.02 -11.42
N TYR A 69 -1.61 2.14 -10.74
CA TYR A 69 -2.07 0.79 -10.44
C TYR A 69 -2.58 0.66 -9.00
N LYS A 70 -3.83 0.21 -8.85
CA LYS A 70 -4.47 -0.03 -7.54
C LYS A 70 -3.86 -1.15 -6.69
N SER A 71 -3.10 -2.06 -7.29
CA SER A 71 -2.47 -3.18 -6.57
C SER A 71 -1.19 -3.66 -7.24
N LYS A 72 -0.30 -4.27 -6.44
CA LYS A 72 0.92 -4.92 -6.91
C LYS A 72 0.65 -5.98 -8.00
N ARG A 73 -0.45 -6.72 -7.86
CA ARG A 73 -0.88 -7.69 -8.88
C ARG A 73 -1.20 -7.02 -10.21
N GLY A 74 -1.93 -5.89 -10.19
CA GLY A 74 -2.25 -5.14 -11.40
C GLY A 74 -0.98 -4.67 -12.14
N TYR A 75 -0.04 -4.10 -11.39
CA TYR A 75 1.25 -3.66 -11.93
C TYR A 75 2.07 -4.82 -12.51
N GLY A 76 2.15 -5.94 -11.78
CA GLY A 76 2.88 -7.12 -12.23
C GLY A 76 2.32 -7.75 -13.51
N GLN A 77 1.00 -7.65 -13.75
CA GLN A 77 0.38 -8.12 -15.00
C GLN A 77 0.68 -7.19 -16.17
N ALA A 78 0.71 -5.87 -15.94
CA ALA A 78 1.05 -4.91 -16.99
C ALA A 78 2.50 -5.04 -17.47
N LYS A 79 3.45 -5.31 -16.56
CA LYS A 79 4.87 -5.52 -16.91
C LYS A 79 5.19 -6.82 -17.66
N LYS A 80 4.22 -7.74 -17.76
CA LYS A 80 4.37 -9.01 -18.48
C LYS A 80 3.91 -8.94 -19.94
N LYS A 81 3.28 -7.83 -20.32
CA LYS A 81 2.92 -7.51 -21.71
C LYS A 81 4.06 -6.73 -22.35
#